data_AF-A0A959SDL4-F1
#
_entry.id   AF-A0A959SDL4-F1
#
_cell.length_a   1.000
_cell.length_b   1.000
_cell.length_c   1.000
_cell.angle_alpha   90.00
_cell.angle_beta   90.00
_cell.angle_gamma   90.00
#
_symmetry.space_group_name_H-M   'P 1'
#
loop_
_entity.id
_entity.type
_entity.pdbx_description
1 polymer ?
#
loop_
_entity_poly.entity_id
_entity_poly.type
_entity_poly.pdbx_seq_one_letter_code
_entity_poly.pdbx_strand_id
1 'polypeptide(L)'
;TLNELDTLRYAAADSILEADRARFLKRFQDTLNKAEAAVLGEQFVQLREAHRRAMDHALVRNAVDEGHARLARLRNDLVGGILPDDQVRQALLSETTAAQVVENSVLQVMEHHRINQRTLERQPLVDSLLAPPQNDRTER
;
A
#
# COMPACT_ATOMS: atom_id res chain seq x y z
N THR A 1 14.88 1.07 3.59
CA THR A 1 14.73 2.18 2.61
C THR A 1 13.45 1.99 1.79
N LEU A 2 12.88 3.01 1.14
CA LEU A 2 11.72 2.87 0.23
C LEU A 2 11.96 1.82 -0.87
N ASN A 3 13.21 1.64 -1.28
CA ASN A 3 13.64 0.62 -2.23
C ASN A 3 13.61 -0.82 -1.66
N GLU A 4 13.62 -0.98 -0.33
CA GLU A 4 13.48 -2.29 0.34
C GLU A 4 12.00 -2.69 0.52
N LEU A 5 11.07 -1.76 0.30
CA LEU A 5 9.65 -2.08 0.34
C LEU A 5 9.29 -2.84 -0.94
N ASP A 6 9.16 -4.14 -0.80
CA ASP A 6 8.91 -5.06 -1.91
C ASP A 6 7.51 -4.84 -2.52
N THR A 7 7.48 -4.21 -3.70
CA THR A 7 6.24 -4.01 -4.47
C THR A 7 5.61 -5.31 -4.97
N LEU A 8 6.38 -6.42 -5.03
CA LEU A 8 5.84 -7.74 -5.41
C LEU A 8 4.78 -8.23 -4.42
N ARG A 9 4.83 -7.77 -3.17
CA ARG A 9 3.82 -8.11 -2.16
C ARG A 9 2.44 -7.54 -2.49
N TYR A 10 2.36 -6.36 -3.12
CA TYR A 10 1.07 -5.83 -3.56
C TYR A 10 0.52 -6.64 -4.74
N ALA A 11 1.39 -7.01 -5.69
CA ALA A 11 1.00 -7.87 -6.80
C ALA A 11 0.54 -9.26 -6.33
N ALA A 12 1.16 -9.81 -5.30
CA ALA A 12 0.74 -11.06 -4.67
C ALA A 12 -0.66 -10.95 -4.06
N ALA A 13 -0.95 -9.86 -3.34
CA ALA A 13 -2.28 -9.61 -2.76
C ALA A 13 -3.36 -9.44 -3.84
N ASP A 14 -3.07 -8.70 -4.92
CA ASP A 14 -3.97 -8.59 -6.07
C ASP A 14 -4.22 -9.97 -6.71
N SER A 15 -3.18 -10.78 -6.88
CA SER A 15 -3.29 -12.13 -7.45
C SER A 15 -4.14 -13.07 -6.60
N ILE A 16 -3.99 -13.01 -5.28
CA ILE A 16 -4.83 -13.76 -4.33
C ILE A 16 -6.30 -13.35 -4.49
N LEU A 17 -6.59 -12.04 -4.54
CA LEU A 17 -7.96 -11.58 -4.69
C LEU A 17 -8.58 -12.11 -5.97
N GLU A 18 -7.89 -12.02 -7.10
CA GLU A 18 -8.40 -12.48 -8.39
C GLU A 18 -8.65 -14.00 -8.38
N ALA A 19 -7.76 -14.79 -7.78
CA ALA A 19 -7.90 -16.25 -7.67
C ALA A 19 -9.05 -16.67 -6.73
N ASP A 20 -9.30 -15.91 -5.66
CA ASP A 20 -10.23 -16.28 -4.59
C ASP A 20 -11.55 -15.50 -4.61
N ARG A 21 -11.71 -14.53 -5.52
CA ARG A 21 -12.84 -13.59 -5.55
C ARG A 21 -14.19 -14.29 -5.47
N ALA A 22 -14.37 -15.32 -6.30
CA ALA A 22 -15.61 -16.09 -6.34
C ALA A 22 -15.88 -16.84 -5.03
N ARG A 23 -14.82 -17.35 -4.38
CA ARG A 23 -14.91 -18.04 -3.09
C ARG A 23 -15.31 -17.09 -1.97
N PHE A 24 -14.72 -15.89 -1.92
CA PHE A 24 -15.14 -14.84 -0.98
C PHE A 24 -16.62 -14.48 -1.16
N LEU A 25 -17.03 -14.16 -2.39
CA LEU A 25 -18.42 -13.76 -2.67
C LEU A 25 -19.42 -14.86 -2.32
N LYS A 26 -19.08 -16.13 -2.61
CA LYS A 26 -19.89 -17.27 -2.21
C LYS A 26 -19.98 -17.38 -0.69
N ARG A 27 -18.84 -17.28 0.01
CA ARG A 27 -18.78 -17.45 1.47
C ARG A 27 -19.53 -16.35 2.22
N PHE A 28 -19.61 -15.14 1.67
CA PHE A 28 -20.45 -14.05 2.21
C PHE A 28 -21.96 -14.29 2.08
N GLN A 29 -22.39 -15.25 1.26
CA GLN A 29 -23.79 -15.66 1.14
C GLN A 29 -24.15 -16.79 2.10
N ASP A 30 -23.16 -17.42 2.75
CA ASP A 30 -23.37 -18.48 3.73
C ASP A 30 -23.66 -17.91 5.13
N THR A 31 -24.19 -18.77 6.02
CA THR A 31 -24.32 -18.46 7.44
C THR A 31 -22.95 -18.54 8.14
N LEU A 32 -22.22 -17.44 8.15
CA LEU A 32 -20.99 -17.28 8.92
C LEU A 32 -21.30 -16.81 10.35
N ASN A 33 -20.49 -17.25 11.31
CA ASN A 33 -20.51 -16.58 12.61
C ASN A 33 -19.85 -15.19 12.50
N LYS A 34 -20.13 -14.31 13.47
CA LYS A 34 -19.67 -12.91 13.43
C LYS A 34 -18.13 -12.79 13.36
N ALA A 35 -17.39 -13.68 14.02
CA ALA A 35 -15.94 -13.64 14.04
C ALA A 35 -15.34 -14.01 12.67
N GLU A 36 -15.85 -15.07 12.06
CA GLU A 36 -15.43 -15.51 10.71
C GLU A 36 -15.77 -14.47 9.64
N ALA A 37 -16.97 -13.89 9.70
CA ALA A 37 -17.39 -12.84 8.79
C ALA A 37 -16.49 -11.59 8.89
N ALA A 38 -16.07 -11.23 10.12
CA ALA A 38 -15.15 -10.11 10.32
C ALA A 38 -13.77 -10.39 9.70
N VAL A 39 -13.21 -11.59 9.90
CA VAL A 39 -11.91 -11.98 9.34
C VAL A 39 -11.95 -11.99 7.81
N LEU A 40 -12.96 -12.62 7.22
CA LEU A 40 -13.10 -12.69 5.76
C LEU A 40 -13.38 -11.31 5.14
N GLY A 41 -14.25 -10.52 5.76
CA GLY A 41 -14.57 -9.17 5.32
C GLY A 41 -13.35 -8.25 5.36
N GLU A 42 -12.59 -8.29 6.46
CA GLU A 42 -11.35 -7.54 6.56
C GLU A 42 -10.34 -8.00 5.51
N GLN A 43 -10.11 -9.31 5.36
CA GLN A 43 -9.18 -9.82 4.33
C GLN A 43 -9.58 -9.34 2.93
N PHE A 44 -10.85 -9.46 2.56
CA PHE A 44 -11.34 -9.05 1.25
C PHE A 44 -11.10 -7.56 0.99
N VAL A 45 -11.39 -6.70 1.98
CA VAL A 45 -11.13 -5.26 1.87
C VAL A 45 -9.63 -5.00 1.73
N GLN A 46 -8.79 -5.64 2.55
CA GLN A 46 -7.35 -5.41 2.49
C GLN A 46 -6.72 -5.82 1.15
N LEU A 47 -7.14 -6.97 0.61
CA LEU A 47 -6.68 -7.44 -0.70
C LEU A 47 -7.16 -6.51 -1.81
N ARG A 48 -8.42 -6.02 -1.76
CA ARG A 48 -8.97 -5.10 -2.78
C ARG A 48 -8.24 -3.75 -2.82
N GLU A 49 -7.74 -3.28 -1.69
CA GLU A 49 -7.01 -2.02 -1.60
C GLU A 49 -5.52 -2.16 -1.97
N ALA A 50 -5.01 -3.37 -2.25
CA ALA A 50 -3.59 -3.63 -2.50
C ALA A 50 -3.07 -2.87 -3.72
N HIS A 51 -3.80 -2.90 -4.85
CA HIS A 51 -3.46 -2.12 -6.04
C HIS A 51 -3.30 -0.62 -5.75
N ARG A 52 -4.27 -0.02 -5.05
CA ARG A 52 -4.22 1.41 -4.71
C ARG A 52 -3.00 1.73 -3.84
N ARG A 53 -2.66 0.86 -2.88
CA ARG A 53 -1.47 1.03 -2.04
C ARG A 53 -0.17 0.93 -2.83
N ALA A 54 -0.13 0.08 -3.86
CA ALA A 54 1.00 0.00 -4.78
C ALA A 54 1.18 1.32 -5.55
N MET A 55 0.08 1.92 -6.01
CA MET A 55 0.11 3.24 -6.66
C MET A 55 0.59 4.34 -5.70
N ASP A 56 0.07 4.37 -4.47
CA ASP A 56 0.52 5.34 -3.46
C ASP A 56 2.03 5.23 -3.21
N HIS A 57 2.56 4.01 -3.12
CA HIS A 57 4.00 3.77 -2.98
C HIS A 57 4.79 4.29 -4.19
N ALA A 58 4.32 4.01 -5.41
CA ALA A 58 4.97 4.50 -6.63
C ALA A 58 4.98 6.03 -6.70
N LEU A 59 3.87 6.69 -6.34
CA LEU A 59 3.78 8.15 -6.30
C LEU A 59 4.77 8.77 -5.31
N VAL A 60 4.90 8.19 -4.11
CA VAL A 60 5.86 8.67 -3.12
C VAL A 60 7.30 8.50 -3.60
N ARG A 61 7.63 7.37 -4.22
CA ARG A 61 8.95 7.16 -4.80
C ARG A 61 9.27 8.21 -5.87
N ASN A 62 8.35 8.45 -6.79
CA ASN A 62 8.51 9.47 -7.82
C ASN A 62 8.69 10.87 -7.21
N ALA A 63 7.90 11.21 -6.18
CA ALA A 63 8.02 12.50 -5.50
C ALA A 63 9.38 12.69 -4.81
N VAL A 64 9.97 11.63 -4.25
CA VAL A 64 11.33 11.64 -3.69
C VAL A 64 12.37 11.89 -4.79
N ASP A 65 12.26 11.20 -5.93
CA ASP A 65 13.19 11.33 -7.06
C ASP A 65 13.11 12.74 -7.68
N GLU A 66 11.89 13.25 -7.88
CA GLU A 66 11.65 14.61 -8.35
C GLU A 66 12.18 15.65 -7.37
N GLY A 67 12.02 15.43 -6.06
CA GLY A 67 12.57 16.28 -5.01
C GLY A 67 14.10 16.37 -5.09
N HIS A 68 14.79 15.25 -5.27
CA HIS A 68 16.25 15.25 -5.49
C HIS A 68 16.65 16.07 -6.72
N ALA A 69 15.92 15.91 -7.83
CA ALA A 69 16.19 16.67 -9.05
C ALA A 69 15.93 18.18 -8.88
N ARG A 70 14.90 18.58 -8.13
CA ARG A 70 14.63 19.99 -7.82
C ARG A 70 15.70 20.58 -6.91
N LEU A 71 16.10 19.87 -5.85
CA LEU A 71 17.17 20.31 -4.95
C LEU A 71 18.52 20.45 -5.67
N ALA A 72 18.85 19.53 -6.58
CA ALA A 72 20.06 19.63 -7.39
C ALA A 72 20.06 20.86 -8.30
N ARG A 73 18.91 21.20 -8.90
CA ARG A 73 18.74 22.42 -9.69
C ARG A 73 18.88 23.67 -8.84
N LEU A 74 18.16 23.74 -7.72
CA LEU A 74 18.23 24.88 -6.79
C LEU A 74 19.66 25.11 -6.31
N ARG A 75 20.39 24.04 -5.96
CA ARG A 75 21.82 24.14 -5.60
C ARG A 75 22.64 24.78 -6.73
N ASN A 76 22.45 24.35 -7.97
CA ASN A 76 23.20 24.89 -9.11
C ASN A 76 22.86 26.37 -9.35
N ASP A 77 21.58 26.75 -9.22
CA ASP A 77 21.14 28.14 -9.38
C ASP A 77 21.71 29.06 -8.29
N LEU A 78 21.81 28.56 -7.06
CA LEU A 78 22.45 29.24 -5.93
C LEU A 78 23.96 29.43 -6.14
N VAL A 79 24.66 28.38 -6.53
CA VAL A 79 26.11 28.44 -6.81
C VAL A 79 26.41 29.37 -7.98
N GLY A 80 25.54 29.40 -8.99
CA GLY A 80 25.68 30.28 -10.14
C GLY A 80 25.35 31.74 -9.86
N GLY A 81 24.82 32.08 -8.68
CA GLY A 81 24.34 33.44 -8.35
C GLY A 81 23.21 33.92 -9.28
N ILE A 82 22.46 32.97 -9.86
CA ILE A 82 21.47 33.25 -10.92
C ILE A 82 20.19 33.83 -10.31
N LEU A 83 19.85 33.41 -9.09
CA LEU A 83 18.60 33.77 -8.42
C LEU A 83 18.79 34.94 -7.44
N PRO A 84 17.93 35.97 -7.50
CA PRO A 84 17.80 36.98 -6.45
C PRO A 84 17.38 36.39 -5.08
N ASP A 85 17.78 37.04 -3.99
CA ASP A 85 17.59 36.56 -2.61
C ASP A 85 16.13 36.24 -2.23
N ASP A 86 15.17 37.00 -2.77
CA ASP A 86 13.74 36.79 -2.54
C ASP A 86 13.24 35.51 -3.23
N GLN A 87 13.71 35.24 -4.45
CA GLN A 87 13.41 34.01 -5.19
C GLN A 87 14.05 32.79 -4.52
N VAL A 88 15.27 32.93 -4.00
CA VAL A 88 15.95 31.89 -3.20
C VAL A 88 15.12 31.53 -1.97
N ARG A 89 14.64 32.53 -1.22
CA ARG A 89 13.83 32.29 -0.02
C ARG A 89 12.54 31.55 -0.35
N GLN A 90 11.85 31.94 -1.42
CA GLN A 90 10.61 31.28 -1.86
C GLN A 90 10.85 29.85 -2.32
N ALA A 91 11.95 29.60 -3.05
CA ALA A 91 12.32 28.25 -3.47
C ALA A 91 12.61 27.34 -2.27
N LEU A 92 13.36 27.84 -1.28
CA LEU A 92 13.65 27.09 -0.05
C LEU A 92 12.39 26.77 0.77
N LEU A 93 11.46 27.73 0.89
CA LEU A 93 10.18 27.51 1.58
C LEU A 93 9.31 26.47 0.85
N SER A 94 9.30 26.53 -0.47
CA SER A 94 8.55 25.58 -1.32
C SER A 94 9.11 24.16 -1.18
N GLU A 95 10.44 24.00 -1.23
CA GLU A 95 11.07 22.68 -1.05
C GLU A 95 10.91 22.16 0.38
N THR A 96 10.97 23.01 1.40
CA THR A 96 10.70 22.61 2.79
C THR A 96 9.28 22.07 2.94
N THR A 97 8.31 22.77 2.36
CA THR A 97 6.90 22.32 2.38
C THR A 97 6.72 21.01 1.62
N ALA A 98 7.32 20.89 0.44
CA ALA A 98 7.28 19.67 -0.36
C ALA A 98 7.92 18.48 0.37
N ALA A 99 9.05 18.69 1.04
CA ALA A 99 9.73 17.66 1.83
C ALA A 99 8.84 17.15 2.97
N GLN A 100 8.13 18.04 3.67
CA GLN A 100 7.21 17.64 4.74
C GLN A 100 6.05 16.78 4.23
N VAL A 101 5.49 17.12 3.07
CA VAL A 101 4.44 16.31 2.43
C VAL A 101 4.97 14.92 2.06
N VAL A 102 6.17 14.85 1.51
CA VAL A 102 6.82 13.58 1.18
C VAL A 102 7.04 12.74 2.45
N GLU A 103 7.57 13.32 3.53
CA GLU A 103 7.80 12.62 4.81
C GLU A 103 6.52 11.97 5.34
N ASN A 104 5.42 12.72 5.41
CA ASN A 104 4.12 12.20 5.85
C ASN A 104 3.64 11.04 4.95
N SER A 105 3.86 11.17 3.64
CA SER A 105 3.48 10.15 2.67
C SER A 105 4.34 8.88 2.79
N VAL A 106 5.62 9.00 3.14
CA VAL A 106 6.49 7.84 3.44
C VAL A 106 5.95 7.06 4.63
N LEU A 107 5.56 7.73 5.72
CA LEU A 107 4.98 7.06 6.89
C LEU A 107 3.71 6.29 6.55
N GLN A 108 2.86 6.87 5.71
CA GLN A 108 1.65 6.20 5.21
C GLN A 108 1.99 4.95 4.38
N VAL A 109 2.96 5.04 3.46
CA VAL A 109 3.41 3.91 2.64
C VAL A 109 4.02 2.80 3.50
N MET A 110 4.76 3.13 4.56
CA MET A 110 5.27 2.14 5.51
C MET A 110 4.14 1.40 6.22
N GLU A 111 3.08 2.11 6.61
CA GLU A 111 1.91 1.47 7.23
C GLU A 111 1.14 0.60 6.23
N HIS A 112 0.93 1.09 5.01
CA HIS A 112 0.33 0.29 3.93
C HIS A 112 1.09 -1.01 3.70
N HIS A 113 2.43 -0.96 3.72
CA HIS A 113 3.27 -2.14 3.57
C HIS A 113 3.06 -3.13 4.73
N ARG A 114 3.03 -2.65 5.98
CA ARG A 114 2.76 -3.50 7.16
C ARG A 114 1.37 -4.13 7.13
N ILE A 115 0.36 -3.39 6.71
CA ILE A 115 -1.00 -3.91 6.54
C ILE A 115 -1.02 -5.00 5.47
N ASN A 116 -0.37 -4.77 4.32
CA ASN A 116 -0.31 -5.75 3.25
C ASN A 116 0.45 -7.02 3.68
N GLN A 117 1.56 -6.86 4.40
CA GLN A 117 2.29 -7.98 4.99
C GLN A 117 1.40 -8.82 5.93
N ARG A 118 0.71 -8.19 6.89
CA ARG A 118 -0.21 -8.90 7.80
C ARG A 118 -1.34 -9.60 7.03
N THR A 119 -1.82 -8.99 5.95
CA THR A 119 -2.85 -9.58 5.08
C THR A 119 -2.35 -10.86 4.44
N LEU A 120 -1.13 -10.87 3.89
CA LEU A 120 -0.51 -12.06 3.31
C LEU A 120 -0.21 -13.14 4.37
N GLU A 121 0.28 -12.75 5.55
CA GLU A 121 0.54 -13.67 6.67
C GLU A 121 -0.73 -14.35 7.19
N ARG A 122 -1.88 -13.67 7.12
CA ARG A 122 -3.18 -14.22 7.51
C ARG A 122 -3.80 -15.13 6.45
N GLN A 123 -3.28 -15.16 5.23
CA GLN A 123 -3.88 -15.91 4.11
C GLN A 123 -4.16 -17.38 4.43
N PRO A 124 -3.28 -18.16 5.09
CA PRO A 124 -3.56 -19.57 5.40
C PRO A 124 -4.80 -19.77 6.28
N LEU A 125 -5.05 -18.85 7.22
CA LEU A 125 -6.27 -18.88 8.03
C LEU A 125 -7.49 -18.62 7.15
N VAL A 126 -7.40 -17.64 6.25
CA VAL A 126 -8.51 -17.30 5.34
C VAL A 126 -8.78 -18.43 4.36
N ASP A 127 -7.75 -19.09 3.83
CA ASP A 127 -7.89 -20.26 2.96
C ASP A 127 -8.69 -21.37 3.64
N SER A 128 -8.49 -21.58 4.95
CA SER A 128 -9.28 -22.56 5.71
C SER A 128 -10.74 -22.14 5.90
N LEU A 129 -11.02 -20.85 6.02
CA LEU A 129 -12.39 -20.30 6.12
C LEU A 129 -13.12 -20.24 4.77
N LEU A 130 -12.37 -20.14 3.67
CA LEU A 130 -12.85 -20.19 2.29
C LEU A 130 -13.04 -21.62 1.78
N ALA A 131 -12.46 -22.61 2.46
CA ALA A 131 -12.72 -24.01 2.17
C ALA A 131 -14.22 -24.30 2.34
N PRO A 132 -14.82 -25.16 1.49
CA PRO A 132 -16.20 -25.55 1.66
C PRO A 132 -16.40 -26.14 3.07
N PRO A 133 -17.55 -25.89 3.72
CA PRO A 133 -17.84 -26.52 4.99
C PRO A 133 -17.65 -28.02 4.84
N GLN A 134 -16.86 -28.62 5.74
CA GLN A 134 -16.82 -30.07 5.86
C GLN A 134 -18.21 -30.48 6.31
N ASN A 135 -19.12 -30.75 5.36
CA ASN A 135 -20.25 -31.60 5.64
C ASN A 135 -19.62 -32.89 6.15
N ASP A 136 -19.85 -33.19 7.42
CA ASP A 136 -19.54 -34.47 8.01
C ASP A 136 -19.88 -35.54 6.99
N ARG A 137 -18.88 -36.32 6.62
CA ARG A 137 -19.07 -37.64 6.03
C ARG A 137 -19.77 -38.49 7.08
N THR A 138 -21.06 -38.25 7.26
CA THR A 138 -21.98 -39.20 7.84
C THR A 138 -22.97 -39.52 6.74
N GLU A 139 -23.22 -40.81 6.57
CA GLU A 139 -24.08 -41.46 5.58
C GLU A 139 -23.37 -41.85 4.28
N ARG A 140 -23.20 -43.13 3.91
CA ARG A 140 -23.50 -44.46 4.49
C ARG A 140 -22.53 -45.45 3.85
#